data_AF-A0A533YHQ5-F1
#
_entry.id   AF-A0A533YHQ5-F1
#
_cell.length_a   1.000
_cell.length_b   1.000
_cell.length_c   1.000
_cell.angle_alpha   90.00
_cell.angle_beta   90.00
_cell.angle_gamma   90.00
#
_symmetry.space_group_name_H-M   'P 1'
#
loop_
_entity.id
_entity.type
_entity.pdbx_description
1 polymer ?
#
loop_
_entity_poly.entity_id
_entity_poly.type
_entity_poly.pdbx_seq_one_letter_code
_entity_poly.pdbx_strand_id
1 'polypeptide(L)'
;MSEVALLQLIGLCVVGVGVAILLFIQARFVRVVGFVIILLGIFALIALGVPQMASLPPAEEKFDVASIKTPADMATIGQKIFFSKGQCALCHSIGPSESARCPDLKGIGAKLTREFMYESLTQPQAYIYLDYRHEGPPKQYPARMPFINKNPIGLTNNEILSVIAFLQEMSGEPITVSPSEITQPTQTAVVIPMTHGQ
;
A
#
# COMPACT_ATOMS: atom_id res chain seq x y z
N MET A 1 81.62 -3.00 -20.90
CA MET A 1 80.95 -3.44 -19.65
C MET A 1 81.16 -4.93 -19.53
N SER A 2 81.51 -5.47 -18.36
CA SER A 2 81.61 -6.93 -18.21
C SER A 2 80.22 -7.57 -18.28
N GLU A 3 80.14 -8.82 -18.73
CA GLU A 3 78.87 -9.58 -18.80
C GLU A 3 78.19 -9.66 -17.43
N VAL A 4 78.99 -9.74 -16.36
CA VAL A 4 78.52 -9.71 -14.97
C VAL A 4 77.84 -8.38 -14.64
N ALA A 5 78.42 -7.24 -15.04
CA ALA A 5 77.82 -5.94 -14.81
C ALA A 5 76.52 -5.74 -15.63
N LEU A 6 76.46 -6.32 -16.84
CA LEU A 6 75.24 -6.31 -17.65
C LEU A 6 74.11 -7.12 -16.98
N LEU A 7 74.41 -8.32 -16.47
CA LEU A 7 73.45 -9.15 -15.75
C LEU A 7 72.96 -8.50 -14.44
N GLN A 8 73.86 -7.84 -13.71
CA GLN A 8 73.49 -7.08 -12.50
C GLN A 8 72.57 -5.91 -12.82
N LEU A 9 72.84 -5.17 -13.91
CA LEU A 9 71.98 -4.07 -14.36
C LEU A 9 70.60 -4.58 -14.76
N ILE A 10 70.53 -5.66 -15.54
CA ILE A 10 69.25 -6.28 -15.92
C ILE A 10 68.48 -6.75 -14.67
N GLY A 11 69.16 -7.39 -13.71
CA GLY A 11 68.56 -7.82 -12.45
C GLY A 11 67.99 -6.65 -11.64
N LEU A 12 68.74 -5.55 -11.52
CA LEU A 12 68.27 -4.33 -10.86
C LEU A 12 67.09 -3.68 -11.58
N CYS A 13 67.09 -3.66 -12.92
CA CYS A 13 65.96 -3.16 -13.70
C CYS A 13 64.71 -4.01 -13.49
N VAL A 14 64.82 -5.34 -13.52
CA VAL A 14 63.68 -6.26 -13.31
C VAL A 14 63.10 -6.10 -11.90
N VAL A 15 63.96 -6.04 -10.88
CA VAL A 15 63.53 -5.82 -9.49
C VAL A 15 62.89 -4.44 -9.33
N GLY A 16 63.50 -3.39 -9.89
CA GLY A 16 62.97 -2.03 -9.83
C GLY A 16 61.60 -1.88 -10.50
N VAL A 17 61.41 -2.49 -11.68
CA VAL A 17 60.12 -2.53 -12.37
C VAL A 17 59.09 -3.31 -11.56
N GLY A 18 59.47 -4.45 -10.99
CA GLY A 18 58.59 -5.24 -10.12
C GLY A 18 58.10 -4.45 -8.90
N VAL A 19 59.01 -3.74 -8.22
CA VAL A 19 58.66 -2.88 -7.08
C VAL A 19 57.75 -1.72 -7.51
N ALA A 20 58.04 -1.06 -8.63
CA ALA A 20 57.20 0.02 -9.14
C ALA A 20 55.77 -0.44 -9.49
N ILE A 21 55.62 -1.62 -10.09
CA ILE A 21 54.31 -2.22 -10.38
C ILE A 21 53.57 -2.53 -9.09
N LEU A 22 54.22 -3.13 -8.09
CA LEU A 22 53.60 -3.43 -6.79
C LEU A 22 53.12 -2.16 -6.08
N LEU A 23 53.95 -1.11 -6.05
CA LEU A 23 53.57 0.18 -5.46
C LEU A 23 52.41 0.85 -6.22
N PHE A 24 52.39 0.75 -7.56
CA PHE A 24 51.27 1.22 -8.37
C PHE A 24 49.97 0.47 -8.06
N ILE A 25 50.03 -0.87 -7.95
CA ILE A 25 48.87 -1.71 -7.58
C ILE A 25 48.39 -1.37 -6.18
N GLN A 26 49.28 -1.23 -5.20
CA GLN A 26 48.91 -0.84 -3.82
C GLN A 26 48.22 0.53 -3.78
N ALA A 27 48.76 1.52 -4.52
CA ALA A 27 48.13 2.84 -4.61
C ALA A 27 46.74 2.80 -5.26
N ARG A 28 46.54 1.96 -6.29
CA ARG A 28 45.24 1.77 -6.94
C ARG A 28 44.25 1.05 -6.02
N PHE A 29 44.70 0.03 -5.30
CA PHE A 29 43.87 -0.71 -4.36
C PHE A 29 43.31 0.22 -3.27
N VAL A 30 44.14 1.06 -2.65
CA VAL A 30 43.69 2.02 -1.63
C VAL A 30 42.67 3.02 -2.19
N ARG A 31 42.85 3.49 -3.43
CA ARG A 31 41.89 4.38 -4.09
C ARG A 31 40.53 3.70 -4.34
N VAL A 32 40.55 2.45 -4.80
CA VAL A 32 39.32 1.67 -5.05
C VAL A 32 38.60 1.40 -3.73
N VAL A 33 39.31 0.95 -2.69
CA VAL A 33 38.74 0.73 -1.37
C VAL A 33 38.13 2.01 -0.80
N GLY A 34 38.84 3.13 -0.90
CA GLY A 34 38.33 4.44 -0.47
C GLY A 34 37.04 4.85 -1.22
N PHE A 35 37.01 4.68 -2.55
CA PHE A 35 35.82 4.97 -3.35
C PHE A 35 34.62 4.10 -2.96
N VAL A 36 34.83 2.79 -2.74
CA VAL A 36 33.77 1.87 -2.31
C VAL A 36 33.24 2.25 -0.93
N ILE A 37 34.12 2.57 0.03
CA ILE A 37 33.70 3.02 1.37
C ILE A 37 32.88 4.31 1.29
N ILE A 38 33.30 5.29 0.47
CA ILE A 38 32.56 6.54 0.28
C ILE A 38 31.17 6.26 -0.31
N LEU A 39 31.10 5.43 -1.36
CA LEU A 39 29.83 5.11 -2.03
C LEU A 39 28.86 4.38 -1.08
N LEU A 40 29.35 3.36 -0.37
CA LEU A 40 28.55 2.63 0.61
C LEU A 40 28.16 3.51 1.80
N GLY A 41 29.05 4.40 2.24
CA GLY A 41 28.77 5.36 3.31
C GLY A 41 27.67 6.36 2.92
N ILE A 42 27.73 6.93 1.72
CA ILE A 42 26.68 7.82 1.20
C ILE A 42 25.35 7.07 1.12
N PHE A 43 25.35 5.84 0.59
CA PHE A 43 24.14 5.02 0.51
C PHE A 43 23.55 4.76 1.90
N ALA A 44 24.38 4.41 2.88
CA ALA A 44 23.95 4.20 4.25
C ALA A 44 23.39 5.48 4.89
N LEU A 45 24.03 6.64 4.68
CA LEU A 45 23.55 7.93 5.18
C LEU A 45 22.19 8.30 4.59
N ILE A 46 21.99 8.08 3.29
CA ILE A 46 20.69 8.31 2.64
C ILE A 46 19.65 7.34 3.21
N ALA A 47 19.98 6.06 3.38
CA ALA A 47 19.08 5.06 3.95
C ALA A 47 18.68 5.39 5.40
N LEU A 48 19.61 5.92 6.20
CA LEU A 48 19.35 6.40 7.56
C LEU A 48 18.52 7.69 7.58
N GLY A 49 18.59 8.50 6.53
CA GLY A 49 17.77 9.70 6.35
C GLY A 49 16.32 9.40 5.95
N VAL A 50 16.03 8.19 5.45
CA VAL A 50 14.65 7.74 5.23
C VAL A 50 14.05 7.36 6.58
N PRO A 51 12.97 8.02 7.03
CA PRO A 51 12.27 7.66 8.25
C PRO A 51 11.94 6.16 8.23
N GLN A 52 12.53 5.42 9.17
CA GLN A 52 12.30 3.99 9.33
C GLN A 52 10.90 3.81 9.93
N MET A 53 9.88 3.83 9.07
CA MET A 53 8.51 3.51 9.43
C MET A 53 8.48 2.01 9.75
N ALA A 54 8.56 1.66 11.04
CA ALA A 54 8.26 0.29 11.45
C ALA A 54 6.87 -0.05 10.89
N SER A 55 6.77 -1.12 10.10
CA SER A 55 5.48 -1.63 9.59
C SER A 55 4.70 -2.29 10.72
N LEU A 56 4.62 -1.62 11.87
CA LEU A 56 3.66 -1.94 12.90
C LEU A 56 2.30 -1.94 12.19
N PRO A 57 1.50 -3.02 12.33
CA PRO A 57 0.14 -2.98 11.83
C PRO A 57 -0.51 -1.71 12.37
N PRO A 58 -1.21 -0.92 11.52
CA PRO A 58 -1.88 0.29 11.98
C PRO A 58 -2.60 -0.03 13.28
N ALA A 59 -2.41 0.79 14.31
CA ALA A 59 -3.15 0.61 15.56
C ALA A 59 -4.61 0.43 15.17
N GLU A 60 -5.19 -0.72 15.51
CA GLU A 60 -6.58 -0.99 15.19
C GLU A 60 -7.41 0.09 15.88
N GLU A 61 -7.78 1.13 15.14
CA GLU A 61 -8.74 2.11 15.62
C GLU A 61 -10.04 1.35 15.83
N LYS A 62 -10.29 0.99 17.08
CA LYS A 62 -11.46 0.22 17.45
C LYS A 62 -12.67 1.04 17.03
N PHE A 63 -13.43 0.48 16.10
CA PHE A 63 -14.72 1.00 15.69
C PHE A 63 -15.62 1.03 16.93
N ASP A 64 -15.74 2.18 17.59
CA ASP A 64 -16.57 2.34 18.77
C ASP A 64 -18.03 2.55 18.35
N VAL A 65 -18.72 1.43 18.15
CA VAL A 65 -20.15 1.35 17.81
C VAL A 65 -21.00 2.18 18.80
N ALA A 66 -20.58 2.33 20.06
CA ALA A 66 -21.34 3.03 21.08
C ALA A 66 -21.42 4.55 20.86
N SER A 67 -20.54 5.11 20.03
CA SER A 67 -20.53 6.53 19.69
C SER A 67 -21.53 6.92 18.59
N ILE A 68 -22.11 5.93 17.89
CA ILE A 68 -22.93 6.14 16.70
C ILE A 68 -24.39 6.38 17.12
N LYS A 69 -24.84 7.63 17.04
CA LYS A 69 -26.21 8.02 17.42
C LYS A 69 -27.07 8.36 16.20
N THR A 70 -26.44 8.79 15.12
CA THR A 70 -27.11 9.26 13.91
C THR A 70 -26.53 8.61 12.65
N PRO A 71 -27.28 8.56 11.54
CA PRO A 71 -26.74 8.15 10.24
C PRO A 71 -25.56 9.03 9.78
N ALA A 72 -25.53 10.31 10.14
CA ALA A 72 -24.41 11.21 9.83
C ALA A 72 -23.12 10.81 10.59
N ASP A 73 -23.25 10.31 11.82
CA ASP A 73 -22.10 9.75 12.56
C ASP A 73 -21.52 8.54 11.82
N MET A 74 -22.38 7.71 11.22
CA MET A 74 -21.94 6.57 10.40
C MET A 74 -21.17 7.02 9.17
N ALA A 75 -21.65 8.05 8.49
CA ALA A 75 -20.98 8.59 7.31
C ALA A 75 -19.66 9.27 7.66
N THR A 76 -19.57 9.96 8.81
CA THR A 76 -18.30 10.49 9.35
C THR A 76 -17.29 9.37 9.62
N ILE A 77 -17.73 8.24 10.18
CA ILE A 77 -16.87 7.07 10.38
C ILE A 77 -16.49 6.43 9.05
N GLY A 78 -17.44 6.32 8.11
CA GLY A 78 -17.22 5.84 6.76
C GLY A 78 -16.17 6.64 6.00
N GLN A 79 -16.18 7.96 6.17
CA GLN A 79 -15.16 8.85 5.62
C GLN A 79 -13.78 8.50 6.18
N LYS A 80 -13.66 8.32 7.50
CA LYS A 80 -12.39 7.91 8.12
C LYS A 80 -11.91 6.59 7.54
N ILE A 81 -12.77 5.57 7.47
CA ILE A 81 -12.44 4.24 6.92
C ILE A 81 -12.01 4.36 5.45
N PHE A 82 -12.70 5.18 4.66
CA PHE A 82 -12.40 5.39 3.24
C PHE A 82 -10.96 5.87 3.01
N PHE A 83 -10.46 6.78 3.87
CA PHE A 83 -9.10 7.33 3.80
C PHE A 83 -8.07 6.57 4.66
N SER A 84 -8.51 5.73 5.59
CA SER A 84 -7.66 4.91 6.46
C SER A 84 -7.79 3.42 6.10
N LYS A 85 -8.37 2.58 6.95
CA LYS A 85 -8.37 1.11 6.82
C LYS A 85 -8.80 0.60 5.43
N GLY A 86 -9.83 1.21 4.82
CA GLY A 86 -10.35 0.82 3.52
C GLY A 86 -9.43 1.16 2.35
N GLN A 87 -8.53 2.13 2.52
CA GLN A 87 -7.56 2.58 1.48
C GLN A 87 -8.22 2.86 0.11
N CYS A 88 -9.52 3.20 0.11
CA CYS A 88 -10.31 3.35 -1.10
C CYS A 88 -9.74 4.47 -1.98
N ALA A 89 -9.27 5.54 -1.34
CA ALA A 89 -8.63 6.70 -1.96
C ALA A 89 -7.31 6.40 -2.70
N LEU A 90 -6.67 5.24 -2.46
CA LEU A 90 -5.47 4.85 -3.22
C LEU A 90 -5.78 4.49 -4.67
N CYS A 91 -7.00 4.01 -4.91
CA CYS A 91 -7.43 3.51 -6.21
C CYS A 91 -8.51 4.40 -6.83
N HIS A 92 -9.47 4.83 -6.02
CA HIS A 92 -10.61 5.61 -6.45
C HIS A 92 -10.43 7.10 -6.16
N SER A 93 -10.80 7.90 -7.16
CA SER A 93 -10.92 9.35 -6.99
C SER A 93 -12.33 9.73 -6.54
N ILE A 94 -12.41 10.93 -5.96
CA ILE A 94 -13.64 11.66 -5.70
C ILE A 94 -13.45 13.07 -6.28
N GLY A 95 -14.08 13.39 -7.40
CA GLY A 95 -13.94 14.71 -8.02
C GLY A 95 -12.93 14.77 -9.16
N PRO A 96 -12.53 15.98 -9.62
CA PRO A 96 -12.27 16.23 -11.05
C PRO A 96 -11.06 15.50 -11.63
N SER A 97 -10.19 14.93 -10.79
CA SER A 97 -9.10 14.06 -11.22
C SER A 97 -9.57 12.61 -11.24
N GLU A 98 -9.88 12.07 -12.41
CA GLU A 98 -10.20 10.66 -12.57
C GLU A 98 -8.94 9.79 -12.56
N SER A 99 -8.96 8.68 -11.80
CA SER A 99 -7.87 7.70 -11.87
C SER A 99 -7.98 6.91 -13.17
N ALA A 100 -6.86 6.69 -13.87
CA ALA A 100 -6.87 5.94 -15.13
C ALA A 100 -7.30 4.47 -14.93
N ARG A 101 -7.17 3.94 -13.71
CA ARG A 101 -7.31 2.52 -13.40
C ARG A 101 -8.67 2.16 -12.80
N CYS A 102 -9.34 3.08 -12.11
CA CYS A 102 -10.57 2.81 -11.36
C CYS A 102 -11.65 3.86 -11.68
N PRO A 103 -12.93 3.52 -11.54
CA PRO A 103 -14.02 4.48 -11.75
C PRO A 103 -14.02 5.54 -10.66
N ASP A 104 -14.39 6.77 -11.01
CA ASP A 104 -14.57 7.86 -10.04
C ASP A 104 -15.89 7.66 -9.27
N LEU A 105 -15.81 7.87 -7.95
CA LEU A 105 -16.91 7.60 -7.02
C LEU A 105 -17.80 8.84 -6.78
N LYS A 106 -17.54 9.96 -7.47
CA LYS A 106 -18.40 11.15 -7.38
C LYS A 106 -19.85 10.83 -7.74
N GLY A 107 -20.75 11.05 -6.77
CA GLY A 107 -22.18 10.85 -6.94
C GLY A 107 -22.61 9.38 -6.99
N ILE A 108 -21.75 8.43 -6.60
CA ILE A 108 -22.06 7.01 -6.72
C ILE A 108 -23.19 6.57 -5.79
N GLY A 109 -23.30 7.20 -4.62
CA GLY A 109 -24.35 6.91 -3.63
C GLY A 109 -25.76 7.32 -4.08
N ALA A 110 -25.88 8.20 -5.07
CA ALA A 110 -27.15 8.53 -5.71
C ALA A 110 -27.48 7.64 -6.93
N LYS A 111 -26.49 6.88 -7.43
CA LYS A 111 -26.62 6.06 -8.66
C LYS A 111 -26.81 4.59 -8.40
N LEU A 112 -26.21 4.09 -7.33
CA LEU A 112 -26.21 2.68 -6.98
C LEU A 112 -27.08 2.47 -5.75
N THR A 113 -27.80 1.34 -5.70
CA THR A 113 -28.53 0.95 -4.51
C THR A 113 -27.54 0.54 -3.41
N ARG A 114 -28.01 0.53 -2.15
CA ARG A 114 -27.18 0.09 -1.02
C ARG A 114 -26.72 -1.35 -1.19
N GLU A 115 -27.58 -2.22 -1.71
CA GLU A 115 -27.29 -3.65 -1.95
C GLU A 115 -26.21 -3.79 -3.02
N PHE A 116 -26.31 -3.00 -4.09
CA PHE A 116 -25.34 -3.03 -5.16
C PHE A 116 -23.98 -2.50 -4.70
N MET A 117 -23.93 -1.43 -3.89
CA MET A 117 -22.67 -0.97 -3.29
C MET A 117 -22.07 -2.02 -2.36
N TYR A 118 -22.89 -2.68 -1.54
CA TYR A 118 -22.43 -3.76 -0.65
C TYR A 118 -21.87 -4.95 -1.44
N GLU A 119 -22.56 -5.39 -2.49
CA GLU A 119 -22.09 -6.44 -3.40
C GLU A 119 -20.81 -6.01 -4.12
N SER A 120 -20.70 -4.75 -4.55
CA SER A 120 -19.49 -4.23 -5.19
C SER A 120 -18.26 -4.30 -4.29
N LEU A 121 -18.43 -4.13 -2.97
CA LEU A 121 -17.34 -4.19 -1.99
C LEU A 121 -16.98 -5.64 -1.62
N THR A 122 -17.97 -6.54 -1.59
CA THR A 122 -17.81 -7.92 -1.10
C THR A 122 -17.66 -8.97 -2.21
N GLN A 123 -18.09 -8.66 -3.42
CA GLN A 123 -18.01 -9.48 -4.65
C GLN A 123 -17.69 -8.60 -5.87
N PRO A 124 -16.57 -7.84 -5.86
CA PRO A 124 -16.25 -6.91 -6.95
C PRO A 124 -16.10 -7.57 -8.34
N GLN A 125 -15.89 -8.88 -8.40
CA GLN A 125 -15.78 -9.67 -9.64
C GLN A 125 -17.13 -10.11 -10.22
N ALA A 126 -18.25 -9.88 -9.52
CA ALA A 126 -19.56 -10.36 -9.95
C ALA A 126 -20.05 -9.66 -11.23
N TYR A 127 -19.59 -8.44 -11.51
CA TYR A 127 -19.97 -7.68 -12.69
C TYR A 127 -18.82 -6.85 -13.26
N ILE A 128 -18.96 -6.47 -14.52
CA ILE A 128 -18.06 -5.52 -15.20
C ILE A 128 -18.72 -4.15 -15.15
N TYR A 129 -18.01 -3.15 -14.63
CA TYR A 129 -18.52 -1.79 -14.58
C TYR A 129 -18.27 -1.07 -15.92
N LEU A 130 -19.34 -0.51 -16.49
CA LEU A 130 -19.33 0.33 -17.67
C LEU A 130 -19.65 1.76 -17.25
N ASP A 131 -18.73 2.67 -17.47
CA ASP A 131 -18.89 4.09 -17.13
C ASP A 131 -19.48 4.86 -18.31
N TYR A 132 -20.63 5.49 -18.08
CA TYR A 132 -21.37 6.28 -19.08
C TYR A 132 -21.31 7.80 -18.79
N ARG A 133 -20.46 8.24 -17.86
CA ARG A 133 -20.40 9.65 -17.43
C ARG A 133 -19.64 10.57 -18.37
N HIS A 134 -19.12 10.04 -19.47
CA HIS A 134 -18.39 10.77 -20.50
C HIS A 134 -19.06 10.57 -21.87
N GLU A 135 -18.76 11.46 -22.80
CA GLU A 135 -19.27 11.36 -24.17
C GLU A 135 -18.65 10.16 -24.89
N GLY A 136 -19.44 9.51 -25.77
CA GLY A 136 -19.00 8.39 -26.59
C GLY A 136 -19.31 6.99 -26.00
N PRO A 137 -18.65 5.93 -26.50
CA PRO A 137 -18.80 4.57 -26.01
C PRO A 137 -18.40 4.47 -24.53
N PRO A 138 -19.05 3.63 -23.70
CA PRO A 138 -18.75 3.56 -22.28
C PRO A 138 -17.33 3.06 -22.00
N LYS A 139 -16.67 3.66 -21.02
CA LYS A 139 -15.36 3.19 -20.55
C LYS A 139 -15.56 1.96 -19.68
N GLN A 140 -14.95 0.86 -20.10
CA GLN A 140 -14.98 -0.39 -19.38
C GLN A 140 -13.91 -0.42 -18.29
N TYR A 141 -14.34 -0.72 -17.06
CA TYR A 141 -13.43 -1.01 -15.96
C TYR A 141 -13.44 -2.52 -15.67
N PRO A 142 -12.28 -3.19 -15.80
CA PRO A 142 -12.19 -4.61 -15.51
C PRO A 142 -12.35 -4.84 -14.00
N ALA A 143 -13.00 -5.95 -13.64
CA ALA A 143 -13.35 -6.31 -12.27
C ALA A 143 -12.13 -6.76 -11.43
N ARG A 144 -11.20 -5.83 -11.20
CA ARG A 144 -9.89 -6.05 -10.54
C ARG A 144 -9.81 -5.48 -9.13
N MET A 145 -10.92 -4.97 -8.59
CA MET A 145 -10.99 -4.52 -7.21
C MET A 145 -10.85 -5.73 -6.27
N PRO A 146 -10.02 -5.65 -5.20
CA PRO A 146 -9.89 -6.75 -4.26
C PRO A 146 -11.16 -6.90 -3.40
N PHE A 147 -11.40 -8.11 -2.90
CA PHE A 147 -12.44 -8.37 -1.90
C PHE A 147 -12.16 -7.55 -0.64
N ILE A 148 -12.99 -6.55 -0.34
CA ILE A 148 -12.71 -5.58 0.73
C ILE A 148 -12.92 -6.21 2.12
N ASN A 149 -13.78 -7.22 2.21
CA ASN A 149 -14.03 -8.00 3.43
C ASN A 149 -13.00 -9.11 3.69
N LYS A 150 -11.94 -9.23 2.88
CA LYS A 150 -10.87 -10.22 3.03
C LYS A 150 -9.52 -9.52 3.18
N ASN A 151 -8.53 -10.27 3.69
CA ASN A 151 -7.15 -9.78 3.76
C ASN A 151 -6.66 -9.37 2.35
N PRO A 152 -5.88 -8.28 2.22
CA PRO A 152 -5.22 -7.53 3.30
C PRO A 152 -6.04 -6.39 3.94
N ILE A 153 -7.24 -6.07 3.45
CA ILE A 153 -8.04 -4.93 3.95
C ILE A 153 -8.94 -5.35 5.13
N GLY A 154 -9.70 -6.43 4.95
CA GLY A 154 -10.47 -7.05 6.03
C GLY A 154 -11.48 -6.14 6.72
N LEU A 155 -12.28 -5.38 5.95
CA LEU A 155 -13.39 -4.61 6.54
C LEU A 155 -14.49 -5.55 7.08
N THR A 156 -14.97 -5.22 8.27
CA THR A 156 -16.17 -5.81 8.87
C THR A 156 -17.44 -5.29 8.19
N ASN A 157 -18.57 -5.97 8.40
CA ASN A 157 -19.85 -5.51 7.88
C ASN A 157 -20.21 -4.10 8.36
N ASN A 158 -19.95 -3.78 9.63
CA ASN A 158 -20.19 -2.45 10.19
C ASN A 158 -19.39 -1.37 9.46
N GLU A 159 -18.12 -1.65 9.18
CA GLU A 159 -17.23 -0.73 8.47
C GLU A 159 -17.66 -0.54 7.02
N ILE A 160 -18.09 -1.61 6.34
CA ILE A 160 -18.65 -1.55 4.99
C ILE A 160 -19.90 -0.68 4.95
N LEU A 161 -20.82 -0.89 5.90
CA LEU A 161 -22.05 -0.11 6.02
C LEU A 161 -21.76 1.38 6.29
N SER A 162 -20.78 1.69 7.14
CA SER A 162 -20.31 3.07 7.34
C SER A 162 -19.76 3.69 6.06
N VAL A 163 -18.95 2.97 5.28
CA VAL A 163 -18.45 3.47 3.98
C VAL A 163 -19.59 3.73 3.01
N ILE A 164 -20.62 2.86 2.97
CA ILE A 164 -21.82 3.09 2.14
C ILE A 164 -22.57 4.35 2.59
N ALA A 165 -22.73 4.56 3.90
CA ALA A 165 -23.34 5.78 4.44
C ALA A 165 -22.57 7.04 4.00
N PHE A 166 -21.24 6.99 4.02
CA PHE A 166 -20.38 8.06 3.50
C PHE A 166 -20.60 8.32 2.00
N LEU A 167 -20.65 7.27 1.18
CA LEU A 167 -20.89 7.40 -0.27
C LEU A 167 -22.26 8.01 -0.60
N GLN A 168 -23.27 7.73 0.23
CA GLN A 168 -24.60 8.33 0.12
C GLN A 168 -24.60 9.81 0.53
N GLU A 169 -24.02 10.11 1.70
CA GLU A 169 -23.92 11.49 2.22
C GLU A 169 -23.18 12.40 1.24
N MET A 170 -22.02 11.97 0.73
CA MET A 170 -21.25 12.77 -0.24
C MET A 170 -21.96 12.96 -1.60
N SER A 171 -22.96 12.13 -1.89
CA SER A 171 -23.77 12.22 -3.11
C SER A 171 -25.04 13.07 -2.90
N GLY A 172 -25.30 13.54 -1.68
CA GLY A 172 -26.50 14.29 -1.32
C GLY A 172 -27.76 13.43 -1.20
N GLU A 173 -27.62 12.11 -1.10
CA GLU A 173 -28.74 11.16 -0.98
C GLU A 173 -29.02 10.84 0.51
N PRO A 174 -30.27 10.63 0.94
CA PRO A 174 -30.57 10.09 2.26
C PRO A 174 -29.77 8.82 2.57
N ILE A 175 -29.15 8.83 3.75
CA ILE A 175 -28.39 7.67 4.25
C ILE A 175 -29.39 6.55 4.57
N THR A 176 -29.24 5.43 3.86
CA THR A 176 -30.12 4.25 3.98
C THR A 176 -29.71 3.28 5.09
N VAL A 177 -28.57 3.54 5.73
CA VAL A 177 -28.01 2.71 6.79
C VAL A 177 -28.40 3.29 8.14
N SER A 178 -29.05 2.49 8.98
CA SER A 178 -29.44 2.90 10.33
C SER A 178 -28.41 2.48 11.38
N PRO A 179 -28.20 3.29 12.44
CA PRO A 179 -27.35 2.89 13.58
C PRO A 179 -27.78 1.57 14.24
N SER A 180 -29.08 1.23 14.16
CA SER A 180 -29.63 -0.04 14.67
C SER A 180 -29.17 -1.29 13.93
N GLU A 181 -28.67 -1.15 12.70
CA GLU A 181 -28.13 -2.27 11.92
C GLU A 181 -26.68 -2.61 12.32
N ILE A 182 -26.02 -1.75 13.09
CA ILE A 182 -24.64 -1.95 13.52
C ILE A 182 -24.61 -2.88 14.73
N THR A 183 -24.02 -4.06 14.56
CA THR A 183 -23.88 -5.02 15.65
C THR A 183 -22.64 -4.68 16.48
N GLN A 184 -22.73 -4.64 17.81
CA GLN A 184 -21.53 -4.51 18.64
C GLN A 184 -20.60 -5.72 18.41
N PRO A 185 -19.26 -5.57 18.44
CA PRO A 185 -18.31 -6.68 18.24
C PRO A 185 -18.43 -7.85 19.23
N THR A 186 -19.32 -7.77 20.22
CA THR A 186 -19.54 -8.78 21.26
C THR A 186 -20.89 -9.47 21.06
N GLN A 187 -21.01 -10.34 20.04
CA GLN A 187 -21.94 -11.50 20.02
C GLN A 187 -21.83 -12.27 18.70
N THR A 188 -20.66 -12.86 18.41
CA THR A 188 -20.59 -14.00 17.48
C THR A 188 -19.50 -15.00 17.87
N ALA A 189 -19.27 -15.14 19.17
CA ALA A 189 -18.63 -16.32 19.74
C ALA A 189 -19.73 -17.21 20.36
N VAL A 190 -20.64 -17.72 19.53
CA VAL A 190 -21.43 -18.89 19.96
C VAL A 190 -20.46 -20.06 19.89
N VAL A 191 -19.92 -20.38 21.08
CA VAL A 191 -19.15 -21.58 21.36
C VAL A 191 -20.01 -22.77 20.95
N ILE A 192 -19.68 -23.42 19.84
CA ILE A 192 -20.16 -24.78 19.56
C ILE A 192 -19.34 -25.68 20.50
N PRO A 193 -19.96 -26.38 21.47
CA PRO A 193 -19.23 -27.36 22.25
C PRO A 193 -18.88 -28.51 21.30
N MET A 194 -17.59 -28.67 21.00
CA MET A 194 -17.09 -29.87 20.35
C MET A 194 -17.17 -31.02 21.35
N THR A 195 -18.31 -31.73 21.34
CA THR A 195 -18.40 -33.07 21.92
C THR A 195 -17.91 -34.07 20.88
N HIS A 196 -16.62 -34.42 20.92
CA HIS A 196 -16.17 -35.67 20.32
C HIS A 196 -16.38 -36.78 21.34
N GLY A 197 -17.47 -37.52 21.12
CA GLY A 197 -17.68 -38.84 21.69
C GLY A 197 -16.94 -39.91 20.86
N GLN A 198 -16.30 -40.80 21.62
CA GLN A 198 -15.87 -42.18 21.37
C GLN A 198 -15.07 -42.49 20.10
#